data_AF-A0A7Z9Y8A9-F1
#
_entry.id   AF-A0A7Z9Y8A9-F1
#
_cell.length_a   1.000
_cell.length_b   1.000
_cell.length_c   1.000
_cell.angle_alpha   90.00
_cell.angle_beta   90.00
_cell.angle_gamma   90.00
#
_symmetry.space_group_name_H-M   'P 1'
#
loop_
_entity.id
_entity.type
_entity.pdbx_description
1 polymer ?
#
loop_
_entity_poly.entity_id
_entity_poly.type
_entity_poly.pdbx_seq_one_letter_code
_entity_poly.pdbx_strand_id
1 'polypeptide(L)'
;SAHVASYAENLKWVERLLEECPNLYVDISERIGELGRQPYTARKFFIRHSDRILFGIDVYPLPEWYRVYFRFLETEDEYFNYSLTDIPRQGRWMIYGIHLPDEVLSKVYHENAERIIPGVR
;
A
#
# COMPACT_ATOMS: atom_id res chain seq x y z
N SER A 1 -8.53 -2.18 9.01
CA SER A 1 -9.47 -2.52 7.93
C SER A 1 -8.67 -3.04 6.77
N ALA A 2 -9.11 -4.16 6.21
CA ALA A 2 -8.37 -4.86 5.17
C ALA A 2 -8.38 -4.08 3.85
N HIS A 3 -7.34 -4.25 3.03
CA HIS A 3 -7.35 -3.88 1.61
C HIS A 3 -7.71 -2.41 1.34
N VAL A 4 -7.10 -1.47 2.06
CA VAL A 4 -7.37 -0.02 1.96
C VAL A 4 -8.85 0.29 2.20
N ALA A 5 -9.43 -0.36 3.23
CA ALA A 5 -10.86 -0.34 3.52
C ALA A 5 -11.75 -0.75 2.34
N SER A 6 -11.23 -1.66 1.49
CA SER A 6 -11.87 -2.14 0.26
C SER A 6 -12.26 -1.04 -0.73
N TYR A 7 -11.59 0.12 -0.70
CA TYR A 7 -11.92 1.24 -1.59
C TYR A 7 -10.67 2.01 -2.06
N ALA A 8 -9.63 1.28 -2.46
CA ALA A 8 -8.36 1.83 -2.92
C ALA A 8 -8.51 2.76 -4.15
N GLU A 9 -9.57 2.62 -4.94
CA GLU A 9 -9.90 3.47 -6.08
C GLU A 9 -10.37 4.87 -5.67
N ASN A 10 -10.77 5.07 -4.40
CA ASN A 10 -11.29 6.33 -3.88
C ASN A 10 -10.61 6.71 -2.55
N LEU A 11 -9.32 7.06 -2.63
CA LEU A 11 -8.53 7.45 -1.46
C LEU A 11 -9.09 8.67 -0.72
N LYS A 12 -9.82 9.56 -1.40
CA LYS A 12 -10.51 10.69 -0.75
C LYS A 12 -11.59 10.22 0.20
N TRP A 13 -12.27 9.11 -0.09
CA TRP A 13 -13.24 8.50 0.83
C TRP A 13 -12.53 7.82 2.00
N VAL A 14 -11.47 7.06 1.73
CA VAL A 14 -10.68 6.37 2.77
C VAL A 14 -10.03 7.35 3.73
N GLU A 15 -9.53 8.49 3.22
CA GLU A 15 -9.00 9.59 4.03
C GLU A 15 -10.04 10.12 5.03
N ARG A 16 -11.27 10.42 4.58
CA ARG A 16 -12.34 10.85 5.49
C ARG A 16 -12.64 9.80 6.56
N LEU A 17 -12.66 8.52 6.18
CA LEU A 17 -12.87 7.44 7.13
C LEU A 17 -11.76 7.38 8.20
N LEU A 18 -10.50 7.58 7.82
CA LEU A 18 -9.37 7.64 8.75
C LEU A 18 -9.44 8.87 9.67
N GLU A 19 -9.93 10.01 9.17
CA GLU A 19 -10.14 11.23 9.96
C GLU A 19 -11.28 11.08 10.98
N GLU A 20 -12.39 10.44 10.59
CA GLU A 20 -13.55 10.21 11.47
C GLU A 20 -13.29 9.11 12.51
N CYS A 21 -12.42 8.14 12.21
CA CYS A 21 -12.12 6.99 13.07
C CYS A 21 -10.65 7.01 13.55
N PRO A 22 -10.33 7.70 14.66
CA PRO A 22 -8.95 7.90 15.10
C PRO A 22 -8.24 6.66 15.66
N ASN A 23 -8.89 5.49 15.69
CA ASN A 23 -8.29 4.20 16.02
C ASN A 23 -8.20 3.22 14.82
N LEU A 24 -8.68 3.61 13.65
CA LEU A 24 -8.68 2.78 12.43
C LEU A 24 -7.31 2.74 11.72
N TYR A 25 -6.79 1.56 11.45
CA TYR A 25 -5.65 1.36 10.54
C TYR A 25 -6.13 0.74 9.23
N VAL A 26 -5.38 0.90 8.15
CA VAL A 26 -5.60 0.17 6.88
C VAL A 26 -4.33 -0.57 6.47
N ASP A 27 -4.45 -1.70 5.78
CA ASP A 27 -3.32 -2.32 5.07
C ASP A 27 -3.48 -2.17 3.55
N ILE A 28 -2.40 -2.45 2.81
CA ILE A 28 -2.33 -2.27 1.35
C ILE A 28 -2.52 -3.57 0.55
N SER A 29 -2.74 -4.69 1.24
CA SER A 29 -2.90 -6.04 0.69
C SER A 29 -3.62 -6.06 -0.64
N GLU A 30 -3.10 -6.80 -1.63
CA GLU A 30 -3.71 -6.96 -2.96
C GLU A 30 -4.14 -5.65 -3.68
N ARG A 31 -3.75 -4.45 -3.21
CA ARG A 31 -4.25 -3.15 -3.72
C ARG A 31 -3.24 -2.30 -4.46
N ILE A 32 -2.02 -2.79 -4.68
CA ILE A 32 -1.01 -2.01 -5.42
C ILE A 32 -1.42 -1.74 -6.88
N GLY A 33 -2.31 -2.56 -7.46
CA GLY A 33 -2.91 -2.34 -8.78
C GLY A 33 -3.70 -1.04 -8.84
N GLU A 34 -4.59 -0.81 -7.88
CA GLU A 34 -5.45 0.36 -7.79
C GLU A 34 -4.70 1.60 -7.29
N LEU A 35 -3.81 1.41 -6.30
CA LEU A 35 -2.98 2.49 -5.75
C LEU A 35 -1.99 3.02 -6.78
N GLY A 36 -1.29 2.12 -7.47
CA GLY A 36 -0.28 2.48 -8.46
C GLY A 36 -0.84 3.01 -9.78
N ARG A 37 -2.17 2.95 -10.00
CA ARG A 37 -2.84 3.66 -11.09
C ARG A 37 -3.03 5.16 -10.81
N GLN A 38 -2.84 5.59 -9.56
CA GLN A 38 -3.02 6.96 -9.10
C GLN A 38 -1.81 7.45 -8.26
N PRO A 39 -0.57 7.36 -8.80
CA PRO A 39 0.67 7.45 -8.00
C PRO A 39 0.78 8.74 -7.18
N TYR A 40 0.40 9.89 -7.74
CA TYR A 40 0.46 11.16 -7.02
C TYR A 40 -0.52 11.23 -5.83
N THR A 41 -1.71 10.67 -6.00
CA THR A 41 -2.73 10.63 -4.93
C THR A 41 -2.33 9.62 -3.87
N ALA A 42 -1.87 8.43 -4.29
CA ALA A 42 -1.35 7.40 -3.40
C ALA A 42 -0.17 7.92 -2.58
N ARG A 43 0.84 8.52 -3.20
CA ARG A 43 1.98 9.10 -2.49
C ARG A 43 1.57 10.09 -1.40
N LYS A 44 0.68 11.03 -1.71
CA LYS A 44 0.16 12.01 -0.75
C LYS A 44 -0.59 11.35 0.40
N PHE A 45 -1.42 10.34 0.09
CA PHE A 45 -2.16 9.57 1.09
C PHE A 45 -1.21 8.84 2.04
N PHE A 46 -0.19 8.16 1.52
CA PHE A 46 0.80 7.45 2.33
C PHE A 46 1.59 8.38 3.24
N ILE A 47 2.03 9.54 2.74
CA ILE A 47 2.76 10.51 3.56
C ILE A 47 1.85 11.06 4.67
N ARG A 48 0.63 11.50 4.33
CA ARG A 48 -0.33 12.11 5.27
C ARG A 48 -0.77 11.14 6.37
N HIS A 49 -0.97 9.87 6.03
CA HIS A 49 -1.48 8.84 6.94
C HIS A 49 -0.43 7.77 7.28
N SER A 50 0.85 8.13 7.23
CA SER A 50 1.98 7.20 7.40
C SER A 50 1.94 6.43 8.72
N ASP A 51 1.37 6.99 9.79
CA ASP A 51 1.22 6.34 11.10
C ASP A 51 0.04 5.35 11.19
N ARG A 52 -0.68 5.12 10.07
CA ARG A 52 -1.96 4.38 10.05
C ARG A 52 -2.08 3.38 8.91
N ILE A 53 -1.00 3.14 8.18
CA ILE A 53 -0.94 2.22 7.05
C ILE A 53 -0.02 1.05 7.40
N LEU A 54 -0.51 -0.17 7.24
CA LEU A 54 0.21 -1.41 7.49
C LEU A 54 0.63 -2.03 6.16
N PHE A 55 1.79 -2.67 6.15
CA PHE A 55 2.21 -3.49 5.03
C PHE A 55 1.50 -4.86 5.03
N GLY A 56 1.08 -5.30 3.85
CA GLY A 56 0.47 -6.59 3.60
C GLY A 56 0.42 -6.84 2.09
N ILE A 57 0.54 -8.09 1.67
CA ILE A 57 0.59 -8.45 0.24
C ILE A 57 -0.59 -9.31 -0.24
N ASP A 58 -1.20 -10.09 0.66
CA ASP A 58 -2.34 -10.99 0.38
C ASP A 58 -2.15 -11.87 -0.87
N VAL A 59 -0.93 -12.37 -1.02
CA VAL A 59 -0.51 -13.35 -2.02
C VAL A 59 0.44 -14.35 -1.35
N TYR A 60 0.76 -15.45 -2.04
CA TYR A 60 1.72 -16.41 -1.53
C TYR A 60 3.07 -15.71 -1.24
N PRO A 61 3.71 -15.93 -0.08
CA PRO A 61 4.83 -15.11 0.39
C PRO A 61 6.15 -15.47 -0.31
N LEU A 62 6.22 -15.24 -1.62
CA LEU A 62 7.41 -15.44 -2.44
C LEU A 62 8.23 -14.15 -2.51
N PRO A 63 9.57 -14.22 -2.49
CA PRO A 63 10.44 -13.06 -2.64
C PRO A 63 10.11 -12.19 -3.86
N GLU A 64 9.69 -12.79 -4.96
CA GLU A 64 9.31 -12.10 -6.18
C GLU A 64 8.11 -11.16 -5.97
N TRP A 65 7.12 -11.57 -5.15
CA TRP A 65 5.99 -10.71 -4.83
C TRP A 65 6.43 -9.52 -3.99
N TYR A 66 7.27 -9.74 -2.97
CA TYR A 66 7.82 -8.65 -2.17
C TYR A 66 8.59 -7.64 -3.03
N ARG A 67 9.41 -8.11 -3.99
CA ARG A 67 10.14 -7.21 -4.91
C ARG A 67 9.21 -6.30 -5.71
N VAL A 68 8.04 -6.78 -6.13
CA VAL A 68 7.05 -5.93 -6.83
C VAL A 68 6.47 -4.87 -5.90
N TYR A 69 6.17 -5.22 -4.65
CA TYR A 69 5.68 -4.28 -3.65
C TYR A 69 6.75 -3.25 -3.26
N PHE A 70 8.00 -3.66 -3.08
CA PHE A 70 9.13 -2.76 -2.84
C PHE A 70 9.36 -1.83 -4.02
N ARG A 71 9.32 -2.35 -5.25
CA ARG A 71 9.37 -1.53 -6.47
C ARG A 71 8.27 -0.47 -6.47
N PHE A 72 7.03 -0.83 -6.14
CA PHE A 72 5.92 0.11 -6.03
C PHE A 72 6.16 1.19 -4.96
N LEU A 73 6.62 0.83 -3.76
CA LEU A 73 6.74 1.76 -2.65
C LEU A 73 7.99 2.67 -2.75
N GLU A 74 9.12 2.13 -3.19
CA GLU A 74 10.44 2.75 -3.05
C GLU A 74 10.89 3.54 -4.29
N THR A 75 10.42 3.16 -5.47
CA THR A 75 10.95 3.69 -6.74
C THR A 75 10.07 4.77 -7.36
N GLU A 76 10.65 5.52 -8.30
CA GLU A 76 9.94 6.38 -9.26
C GLU A 76 9.65 5.64 -10.57
N ASP A 77 9.74 4.30 -10.60
CA ASP A 77 9.56 3.53 -11.82
C ASP A 77 8.18 3.75 -12.43
N GLU A 78 8.17 4.01 -13.72
CA GLU A 78 6.95 4.24 -14.47
C GLU A 78 6.55 2.99 -15.28
N TYR A 79 5.25 2.79 -15.43
CA TYR A 79 4.67 1.85 -16.39
C TYR A 79 5.23 0.42 -16.29
N PHE A 80 5.09 -0.22 -15.14
CA PHE A 80 5.50 -1.62 -14.92
C PHE A 80 4.35 -2.55 -14.53
N ASN A 81 4.57 -3.86 -14.77
CA ASN A 81 3.59 -4.89 -14.43
C ASN A 81 3.68 -5.20 -12.93
N TYR A 82 2.54 -5.15 -12.25
CA TYR A 82 2.41 -5.43 -10.82
C TYR A 82 2.03 -6.88 -10.50
N SER A 83 1.87 -7.70 -11.53
CA SER A 83 1.54 -9.12 -11.40
C SER A 83 2.71 -9.98 -11.86
N LEU A 84 2.94 -11.07 -11.13
CA LEU A 84 3.81 -12.17 -11.59
C LEU A 84 3.07 -13.18 -12.47
N THR A 85 1.76 -13.04 -12.62
CA THR A 85 0.93 -13.90 -13.49
C THR A 85 0.54 -13.16 -14.77
N ASP A 86 0.32 -13.92 -15.85
CA ASP A 86 -0.04 -13.37 -17.18
C ASP A 86 -1.33 -12.53 -17.18
N ILE A 87 -2.26 -12.83 -16.28
CA ILE A 87 -3.53 -12.11 -16.14
C ILE A 87 -3.64 -11.60 -14.70
N PRO A 88 -3.42 -10.29 -14.47
CA PRO A 88 -3.66 -9.68 -13.17
C PRO A 88 -5.14 -9.79 -12.78
N ARG A 89 -5.43 -10.00 -11.49
CA ARG A 89 -6.80 -10.18 -10.99
C ARG A 89 -7.58 -8.88 -10.91
N GLN A 90 -6.91 -7.77 -10.57
CA GLN A 90 -7.50 -6.45 -10.34
C GLN A 90 -7.76 -5.73 -11.67
N GLY A 91 -6.85 -5.89 -12.65
CA GLY A 91 -7.11 -5.55 -14.05
C GLY A 91 -5.86 -5.34 -14.91
N ARG A 92 -6.09 -5.20 -16.22
CA ARG A 92 -5.04 -5.24 -17.25
C ARG A 92 -4.44 -3.85 -17.51
N TRP A 93 -3.75 -3.29 -16.52
CA TRP A 93 -3.01 -2.03 -16.65
C TRP A 93 -1.62 -2.15 -16.03
N MET A 94 -0.77 -1.17 -16.35
CA MET A 94 0.53 -0.99 -15.72
C MET A 94 0.41 0.03 -14.59
N ILE A 95 1.28 -0.07 -13.60
CA ILE A 95 1.31 0.86 -12.47
C ILE A 95 2.63 1.63 -12.41
N TYR A 96 2.69 2.57 -11.47
CA TYR A 96 3.80 3.47 -11.22
C TYR A 96 4.22 3.39 -9.76
N GLY A 97 5.51 3.55 -9.51
CA GLY A 97 6.07 3.67 -8.18
C GLY A 97 5.67 5.00 -7.52
N ILE A 98 5.67 5.03 -6.20
CA ILE A 98 5.25 6.20 -5.42
C ILE A 98 6.39 6.86 -4.63
N HIS A 99 7.62 6.33 -4.72
CA HIS A 99 8.84 6.89 -4.14
C HIS A 99 8.62 7.53 -2.76
N LEU A 100 8.31 6.67 -1.79
CA LEU A 100 8.09 7.06 -0.41
C LEU A 100 9.43 7.37 0.28
N PRO A 101 9.47 8.40 1.15
CA PRO A 101 10.63 8.65 2.01
C PRO A 101 10.89 7.49 2.98
N ASP A 102 12.15 7.31 3.39
CA ASP A 102 12.58 6.27 4.33
C ASP A 102 11.77 6.28 5.63
N GLU A 103 11.45 7.46 6.17
CA GLU A 103 10.65 7.55 7.40
C GLU A 103 9.20 7.05 7.24
N VAL A 104 8.64 7.14 6.02
CA VAL A 104 7.31 6.61 5.71
C VAL A 104 7.40 5.10 5.48
N LEU A 105 8.45 4.63 4.80
CA LEU A 105 8.70 3.21 4.56
C LEU A 105 8.85 2.44 5.88
N SER A 106 9.65 2.95 6.82
CA SER A 106 9.83 2.34 8.16
C SER A 106 8.50 2.09 8.86
N LYS A 107 7.64 3.12 8.89
CA LYS A 107 6.31 3.06 9.50
C LYS A 107 5.41 2.01 8.85
N VAL A 108 5.37 2.01 7.51
CA VAL A 108 4.54 1.10 6.73
C VAL A 108 5.01 -0.34 6.91
N TYR A 109 6.33 -0.58 6.85
CA TYR A 109 6.90 -1.92 6.91
C TYR A 109 6.79 -2.58 8.27
N HIS A 110 7.03 -1.87 9.38
CA HIS A 110 7.02 -2.53 10.68
C HIS A 110 6.58 -1.67 11.86
N GLU A 111 6.91 -0.38 11.96
CA GLU A 111 6.65 0.37 13.22
C GLU A 111 5.16 0.45 13.56
N ASN A 112 4.29 0.59 12.55
CA ASN A 112 2.85 0.59 12.78
C ASN A 112 2.34 -0.78 13.24
N ALA A 113 2.90 -1.87 12.73
CA ALA A 113 2.54 -3.23 13.13
C ALA A 113 2.99 -3.52 14.57
N GLU A 114 4.22 -3.17 14.92
CA GLU A 114 4.75 -3.27 16.29
C GLU A 114 3.91 -2.49 17.30
N ARG A 115 3.40 -1.32 16.90
CA ARG A 115 2.56 -0.46 17.76
C ARG A 115 1.22 -1.11 18.12
N ILE A 116 0.61 -1.88 17.22
CA ILE A 116 -0.79 -2.32 17.36
C ILE A 116 -0.98 -3.84 17.48
N ILE A 117 0.01 -4.65 17.08
CA ILE A 117 -0.06 -6.11 17.11
C ILE A 117 0.72 -6.62 18.32
N PRO A 118 0.05 -7.22 19.33
CA PRO A 118 0.73 -7.74 20.50
C PRO A 118 1.79 -8.79 20.13
N GLY A 119 3.02 -8.59 20.60
CA GLY A 119 4.12 -9.55 20.45
C GLY A 119 4.99 -9.41 19.20
N VAL A 120 4.70 -8.45 18.31
CA VAL A 120 5.57 -8.09 17.18
C VAL A 120 6.64 -7.10 17.64
N ARG A 121 7.91 -7.32 17.24
CA ARG A 121 9.10 -6.50 17.54
C ARG A 121 10.17 -6.67 16.46
#